data_AF-A0A450WBV3-F1
#
_entry.id   AF-A0A450WBV3-F1
#
_cell.length_a   1.000
_cell.length_b   1.000
_cell.length_c   1.000
_cell.angle_alpha   90.00
_cell.angle_beta   90.00
_cell.angle_gamma   90.00
#
_symmetry.space_group_name_H-M   'P 1'
#
loop_
_entity.id
_entity.type
_entity.pdbx_description
1 polymer ?
#
loop_
_entity_poly.entity_id
_entity_poly.type
_entity_poly.pdbx_seq_one_letter_code
_entity_poly.pdbx_strand_id
1 'polypeptide(L)'
;MIVLESGDINRFAKVGNYASYCRCVGSKRISNGKSKGHGNAKNGNKYLAWAYMEAANFAVRYNPHIKRYYQRKKAKTNGIIAIKAVAHKLARACYYVLRDDVPFDVHKAFA
;
A
#
# COMPACT_ATOMS: atom_id res chain seq x y z
N MET A 1 11.94 -7.98 7.71
CA MET A 1 11.77 -8.35 6.28
C MET A 1 11.40 -7.16 5.38
N ILE A 2 10.31 -6.41 5.62
CA ILE A 2 9.90 -5.30 4.72
C ILE A 2 10.96 -4.20 4.61
N VAL A 3 11.61 -3.80 5.71
CA VAL A 3 12.67 -2.78 5.70
C VAL A 3 13.92 -3.28 4.95
N LEU A 4 14.31 -4.54 5.18
CA LEU A 4 15.48 -5.15 4.54
C LEU A 4 15.31 -5.24 3.01
N GLU A 5 14.09 -5.54 2.54
CA GLU A 5 13.73 -5.66 1.12
C GLU A 5 13.42 -4.30 0.45
N SER A 6 13.19 -3.24 1.23
CA SER A 6 12.87 -1.91 0.69
C SER A 6 14.12 -1.15 0.24
N GLY A 7 15.29 -1.48 0.80
CA GLY A 7 16.52 -0.72 0.57
C GLY A 7 16.40 0.74 1.03
N ASP A 8 17.24 1.62 0.48
CA ASP A 8 17.19 3.06 0.77
C ASP A 8 15.90 3.71 0.25
N ILE A 9 15.08 4.22 1.18
CA ILE A 9 13.81 4.88 0.89
C ILE A 9 13.99 6.18 0.09
N ASN A 10 15.17 6.81 0.18
CA ASN A 10 15.51 8.04 -0.54
C ASN A 10 15.58 7.82 -2.06
N ARG A 11 15.70 6.57 -2.53
CA ARG A 11 15.60 6.23 -3.95
C ARG A 11 14.21 6.54 -4.54
N PHE A 12 13.20 6.68 -3.69
CA PHE A 12 11.84 7.00 -4.10
C PHE A 12 11.49 8.45 -3.75
N ALA A 13 11.58 9.34 -4.74
CA ALA A 13 11.24 10.77 -4.58
C ALA A 13 9.79 11.04 -4.13
N LYS A 14 8.87 10.09 -4.34
CA LYS A 14 7.45 10.23 -3.97
C LYS A 14 6.90 8.92 -3.42
N VAL A 15 5.99 9.03 -2.44
CA VAL A 15 5.27 7.88 -1.84
C VAL A 15 4.55 7.00 -2.87
N GLY A 16 4.06 7.60 -3.97
CA GLY A 16 3.42 6.86 -5.06
C GLY A 16 4.38 5.91 -5.78
N ASN A 17 5.65 6.28 -5.91
CA ASN A 17 6.67 5.44 -6.55
C ASN A 17 6.98 4.22 -5.67
N TYR A 18 7.09 4.42 -4.36
CA TYR A 18 7.29 3.32 -3.39
C TYR A 18 6.08 2.38 -3.36
N ALA A 19 4.86 2.91 -3.24
CA ALA A 19 3.65 2.11 -3.21
C ALA A 19 3.43 1.35 -4.54
N SER A 20 3.81 1.94 -5.68
CA SER A 20 3.84 1.26 -6.98
C SER A 20 4.89 0.16 -7.04
N TYR A 21 6.09 0.39 -6.50
CA TYR A 21 7.16 -0.60 -6.42
C TYR A 21 6.79 -1.82 -5.56
N CYS A 22 6.05 -1.58 -4.47
CA CYS A 22 5.46 -2.62 -3.62
C CYS A 22 4.25 -3.33 -4.25
N ARG A 23 3.88 -2.99 -5.50
CA ARG A 23 2.67 -3.46 -6.21
C ARG A 23 1.38 -3.26 -5.41
N CYS A 24 1.38 -2.29 -4.49
CA CYS A 24 0.25 -1.96 -3.63
C CYS A 24 -0.60 -0.82 -4.23
N VAL A 25 -0.38 -0.47 -5.49
CA VAL A 25 -1.15 0.54 -6.24
C VAL A 25 -1.62 -0.09 -7.55
N GLY A 26 -2.86 0.21 -7.97
CA GLY A 26 -3.30 -0.15 -9.31
C GLY A 26 -2.49 0.62 -10.36
N SER A 27 -1.92 -0.08 -11.34
CA SER A 27 -1.15 0.55 -12.42
C SER A 27 -2.07 1.30 -13.37
N LYS A 28 -2.45 2.55 -13.07
CA LYS A 28 -3.14 3.41 -14.05
C LYS A 28 -2.11 4.17 -14.87
N ARG A 29 -2.08 3.92 -16.19
CA ARG A 29 -1.29 4.74 -17.13
C ARG A 29 -2.16 5.92 -17.55
N ILE A 30 -1.88 7.10 -17.02
CA ILE A 30 -2.59 8.33 -17.39
C ILE A 30 -1.64 9.18 -18.23
N SER A 31 -2.05 9.59 -19.44
CA SER A 31 -1.33 10.58 -20.24
C SER A 31 -2.29 11.71 -20.62
N ASN A 32 -1.85 12.95 -20.45
CA ASN A 32 -2.64 14.15 -20.77
C ASN A 32 -4.07 14.10 -20.19
N GLY A 33 -4.20 13.75 -18.91
CA GLY A 33 -5.49 13.62 -18.20
C GLY A 33 -6.37 12.43 -18.60
N LYS A 34 -6.01 11.66 -19.64
CA LYS A 34 -6.79 10.53 -20.15
C LYS A 34 -6.16 9.20 -19.73
N SER A 35 -6.98 8.26 -19.28
CA SER A 35 -6.54 6.88 -18.98
C SER A 35 -6.14 6.19 -20.29
N LYS A 36 -4.86 5.87 -20.44
CA LYS A 36 -4.25 5.20 -21.61
C LYS A 36 -4.04 3.69 -21.38
N GLY A 37 -4.76 3.11 -20.42
CA GLY A 37 -4.71 1.70 -20.08
C GLY A 37 -4.03 1.40 -18.74
N HIS A 38 -3.80 0.12 -18.49
CA HIS A 38 -3.11 -0.34 -17.28
C HIS A 38 -1.61 -0.46 -17.55
N GLY A 39 -0.78 0.15 -16.71
CA GLY A 39 0.68 -0.03 -16.79
C GLY A 39 1.09 -1.45 -16.39
N ASN A 40 2.38 -1.76 -16.48
CA ASN A 40 2.91 -3.10 -16.22
C ASN A 40 2.80 -3.47 -14.73
N ALA A 41 1.65 -4.03 -14.30
CA ALA A 41 1.35 -4.38 -12.91
C ALA A 41 2.30 -5.46 -12.32
N LYS A 42 3.08 -6.10 -13.19
CA LYS A 42 4.11 -7.09 -12.83
C LYS A 42 5.49 -6.47 -12.58
N ASN A 43 5.68 -5.16 -12.75
CA ASN A 43 6.96 -4.50 -12.52
C ASN A 43 7.01 -3.93 -11.08
N GLY A 44 7.91 -4.46 -10.25
CA GLY A 44 8.00 -4.17 -8.80
C GLY A 44 8.40 -5.42 -8.00
N ASN A 45 8.70 -5.28 -6.70
CA ASN A 45 9.16 -6.41 -5.88
C ASN A 45 7.98 -7.32 -5.48
N LYS A 46 8.00 -8.58 -5.95
CA LYS A 46 6.96 -9.59 -5.65
C LYS A 46 6.93 -9.97 -4.16
N TYR A 47 8.08 -9.92 -3.48
CA TYR A 47 8.20 -10.25 -2.06
C TYR A 47 7.61 -9.14 -1.19
N LEU A 48 7.86 -7.87 -1.53
CA LEU A 48 7.20 -6.74 -0.88
C LEU A 48 5.68 -6.80 -1.07
N ALA A 49 5.21 -7.12 -2.27
CA ALA A 49 3.79 -7.27 -2.53
C ALA A 49 3.15 -8.35 -1.64
N TRP A 50 3.80 -9.51 -1.51
CA TRP A 50 3.34 -10.57 -0.63
C TRP A 50 3.40 -10.17 0.85
N ALA A 51 4.50 -9.56 1.29
CA ALA A 51 4.67 -9.11 2.68
C ALA A 51 3.63 -8.07 3.10
N TYR A 52 3.29 -7.11 2.22
CA TYR A 52 2.24 -6.12 2.51
C TYR A 52 0.83 -6.72 2.50
N MET A 53 0.58 -7.74 1.67
CA MET A 53 -0.68 -8.48 1.69
C MET A 53 -0.82 -9.28 2.99
N GLU A 54 0.25 -9.91 3.45
CA GLU A 54 0.27 -10.64 4.73
C GLU A 54 0.08 -9.67 5.90
N ALA A 55 0.82 -8.56 5.90
CA ALA A 55 0.68 -7.49 6.91
C ALA A 55 -0.73 -6.90 6.93
N ALA A 56 -1.37 -6.74 5.76
CA ALA A 56 -2.75 -6.28 5.69
C ALA A 56 -3.74 -7.28 6.32
N ASN A 57 -3.55 -8.59 6.09
CA ASN A 57 -4.39 -9.62 6.70
C ASN A 57 -4.23 -9.64 8.22
N PHE A 58 -2.99 -9.59 8.71
CA PHE A 58 -2.70 -9.44 10.14
C PHE A 58 -3.31 -8.16 10.72
N ALA A 59 -3.14 -7.01 10.06
CA ALA A 59 -3.66 -5.74 10.50
C ALA A 59 -5.19 -5.74 10.60
N VAL A 60 -5.90 -6.36 9.65
CA VAL A 60 -7.36 -6.52 9.69
C VAL A 60 -7.81 -7.43 10.83
N ARG A 61 -7.00 -8.43 11.21
CA ARG A 61 -7.31 -9.36 12.30
C ARG A 61 -7.13 -8.74 13.68
N TYR A 62 -6.02 -8.03 13.89
CA TYR A 62 -5.61 -7.57 15.22
C TYR A 62 -5.96 -6.11 15.51
N ASN A 63 -6.16 -5.26 14.50
CA ASN A 63 -6.48 -3.85 14.72
C ASN A 63 -7.96 -3.55 14.38
N PRO A 64 -8.80 -3.19 15.38
CA PRO A 64 -10.22 -2.92 15.15
C PRO A 64 -10.46 -1.69 14.25
N HIS A 65 -9.58 -0.69 14.25
CA HIS A 65 -9.70 0.48 13.39
C HIS A 65 -9.50 0.11 11.91
N ILE A 66 -8.47 -0.69 11.63
CA ILE A 66 -8.18 -1.20 10.28
C ILE A 66 -9.28 -2.17 9.83
N LYS A 67 -9.77 -3.02 10.74
CA LYS A 67 -10.92 -3.90 10.50
C LYS A 67 -12.17 -3.13 10.08
N ARG A 68 -12.50 -2.02 10.76
CA ARG A 68 -13.63 -1.15 10.37
C ARG A 68 -13.46 -0.56 8.98
N TYR A 69 -12.25 -0.07 8.64
CA TYR A 69 -11.97 0.41 7.29
C TYR A 69 -12.13 -0.69 6.25
N TYR A 70 -11.57 -1.88 6.50
CA TYR A 70 -11.70 -3.05 5.64
C TYR A 70 -13.16 -3.45 5.43
N GLN A 71 -13.96 -3.55 6.49
CA GLN A 71 -15.37 -3.91 6.39
C GLN A 71 -16.18 -2.88 5.59
N ARG A 72 -15.99 -1.56 5.83
CA ARG A 72 -16.63 -0.51 5.04
C ARG A 72 -16.27 -0.60 3.55
N LYS A 73 -15.01 -0.94 3.23
CA LYS A 73 -14.54 -1.08 1.85
C LYS A 73 -15.08 -2.37 1.21
N LYS A 74 -15.10 -3.47 1.96
CA LYS A 74 -15.66 -4.78 1.56
C LYS A 74 -17.17 -4.70 1.33
N ALA A 75 -17.90 -3.86 2.06
CA ALA A 75 -19.32 -3.65 1.82
C ALA A 75 -19.60 -2.99 0.46
N LYS A 76 -18.65 -2.21 -0.08
CA LYS A 76 -18.79 -1.47 -1.35
C LYS A 76 -18.11 -2.15 -2.54
N THR A 77 -17.28 -3.17 -2.31
CA THR A 77 -16.38 -3.79 -3.30
C THR A 77 -16.09 -5.26 -2.96
N ASN A 78 -15.22 -5.95 -3.70
CA ASN A 78 -14.83 -7.31 -3.34
C ASN A 78 -13.80 -7.36 -2.20
N GLY A 79 -13.80 -8.45 -1.42
CA GLY A 79 -12.88 -8.64 -0.29
C GLY A 79 -11.40 -8.54 -0.66
N ILE A 80 -11.03 -9.02 -1.86
CA ILE A 80 -9.66 -8.90 -2.40
C ILE A 80 -9.29 -7.43 -2.68
N ILE A 81 -10.24 -6.61 -3.12
CA ILE A 81 -10.02 -5.18 -3.37
C ILE A 81 -9.88 -4.45 -2.03
N ALA A 82 -10.70 -4.82 -1.05
CA ALA A 82 -10.64 -4.24 0.29
C ALA A 82 -9.30 -4.51 0.98
N ILE A 83 -8.76 -5.74 0.92
CA ILE A 83 -7.47 -6.07 1.52
C ILE A 83 -6.30 -5.37 0.80
N LYS A 84 -6.35 -5.29 -0.54
CA LYS A 84 -5.37 -4.51 -1.32
C LYS A 84 -5.38 -3.03 -0.96
N ALA A 85 -6.55 -2.47 -0.66
CA ALA A 85 -6.66 -1.08 -0.21
C ALA A 85 -6.05 -0.86 1.19
N VAL A 86 -6.10 -1.86 2.08
CA VAL A 86 -5.40 -1.84 3.37
C VAL A 86 -3.89 -1.91 3.15
N ALA A 87 -3.41 -2.86 2.34
CA ALA A 87 -2.00 -2.99 1.97
C ALA A 87 -1.44 -1.69 1.37
N HIS A 88 -2.23 -1.02 0.51
CA HIS A 88 -1.90 0.29 -0.04
C HIS A 88 -1.68 1.36 1.03
N LYS A 89 -2.61 1.49 2.00
CA LYS A 89 -2.48 2.47 3.10
C LYS A 89 -1.27 2.15 3.99
N LEU A 90 -1.01 0.86 4.27
CA LEU A 90 0.17 0.43 5.03
C LEU A 90 1.47 0.79 4.31
N ALA A 91 1.58 0.49 3.00
CA ALA A 91 2.78 0.83 2.23
C ALA A 91 3.06 2.35 2.21
N ARG A 92 2.02 3.19 2.10
CA ARG A 92 2.17 4.64 2.19
C ARG A 92 2.64 5.10 3.57
N ALA A 93 2.10 4.50 4.64
CA ALA A 93 2.50 4.83 5.99
C ALA A 93 3.95 4.41 6.26
N CYS A 94 4.35 3.20 5.84
CA CYS A 94 5.74 2.74 5.94
C CYS A 94 6.72 3.68 5.23
N TYR A 95 6.36 4.23 4.06
CA TYR A 95 7.20 5.22 3.38
C TYR A 95 7.48 6.47 4.25
N TYR A 96 6.46 7.03 4.90
CA TYR A 96 6.64 8.21 5.75
C TYR A 96 7.38 7.90 7.04
N VAL A 97 7.12 6.74 7.65
CA VAL A 97 7.87 6.25 8.81
C VAL A 97 9.34 6.11 8.46
N LEU A 98 9.68 5.54 7.30
CA LEU A 98 11.06 5.35 6.87
C LEU A 98 11.76 6.65 6.43
N ARG A 99 11.03 7.58 5.81
CA ARG A 99 11.59 8.84 5.30
C ARG A 99 11.77 9.89 6.39
N ASP A 100 10.77 10.04 7.26
CA ASP A 100 10.70 11.11 8.26
C ASP A 100 11.07 10.62 9.67
N ASP A 101 11.42 9.34 9.83
CA ASP A 101 11.67 8.65 11.11
C ASP A 101 10.56 8.88 12.16
N VAL A 102 9.32 9.01 11.68
CA VAL A 102 8.15 9.27 12.52
C VAL A 102 7.50 7.95 12.95
N PRO A 103 6.94 7.88 14.17
CA PRO A 103 6.21 6.70 14.62
C PRO A 103 4.97 6.45 13.73
N PHE A 104 4.68 5.17 13.47
CA PHE A 104 3.52 4.76 12.70
C PHE A 104 2.22 5.12 13.42
N ASP A 105 1.43 5.98 12.78
CA ASP A 105 0.13 6.42 13.29
C ASP A 105 -1.00 5.82 12.45
N VAL A 106 -1.76 4.90 13.08
CA VAL A 106 -2.92 4.22 12.47
C VAL A 106 -4.02 5.20 12.09
N HIS A 107 -4.23 6.26 12.86
CA HIS A 107 -5.25 7.26 12.57
C HIS A 107 -4.87 8.07 11.34
N LYS A 108 -3.61 8.49 11.19
CA LYS A 108 -3.15 9.16 9.95
C LYS A 108 -3.20 8.23 8.73
N ALA A 109 -2.88 6.95 8.90
CA ALA A 109 -2.89 6.00 7.80
C ALA A 109 -4.32 5.64 7.32
N PHE A 110 -5.28 5.57 8.25
CA PHE A 110 -6.65 5.09 8.00
C PHE A 110 -7.76 6.13 8.19
N ALA A 111 -7.41 7.41 8.39
CA ALA A 111 -8.30 8.55 8.18
C ALA A 111 -8.90 8.54 6.76
#